data_AF-A0AAU2NYF3-F1
#
_entry.id   AF-A0AAU2NYF3-F1
#
_cell.length_a   1.000
_cell.length_b   1.000
_cell.length_c   1.000
_cell.angle_alpha   90.00
_cell.angle_beta   90.00
_cell.angle_gamma   90.00
#
_symmetry.space_group_name_H-M   'P 1'
#
loop_
_entity.id
_entity.type
_entity.pdbx_description
1 polymer ?
#
loop_
_entity_poly.entity_id
_entity_poly.type
_entity_poly.pdbx_seq_one_letter_code
_entity_poly.pdbx_strand_id
1 'polypeptide(L)'
;MRVIHEMKFVGRLASGADEWSCPACGRRVTLRRLPDPELVVLDPGDQSAVHVGVIEPDAGTAAAEKYGLGPVQEIPRPPRPATPDDDDRRWLAEIGIDWDGDAAA
;
A
#
# COMPACT_ATOMS: atom_id res chain seq x y z
N MET A 1 14.37 -4.94 -3.78
CA MET A 1 13.44 -5.18 -2.65
C MET A 1 13.39 -3.90 -1.84
N ARG A 2 12.23 -3.25 -1.67
CA ARG A 2 12.14 -2.04 -0.83
C ARG A 2 12.10 -2.47 0.63
N VAL A 3 12.95 -1.86 1.46
CA VAL A 3 12.99 -2.13 2.91
C VAL A 3 11.75 -1.51 3.56
N ILE A 4 11.12 -2.22 4.48
CA ILE A 4 9.96 -1.73 5.23
C ILE A 4 10.42 -1.33 6.63
N HIS A 5 10.07 -0.12 7.05
CA HIS A 5 10.28 0.36 8.40
C HIS A 5 8.94 0.55 9.12
N GLU A 6 8.86 0.04 10.34
CA GLU A 6 7.74 0.33 11.23
C GLU A 6 7.93 1.71 11.88
N MET A 7 6.88 2.54 11.84
CA MET A 7 6.81 3.81 12.56
C MET A 7 6.09 3.61 13.90
N LYS A 8 6.60 4.24 14.95
CA LYS A 8 6.02 4.24 16.28
C LYS A 8 5.29 5.56 16.53
N PHE A 9 4.09 5.45 17.11
CA PHE A 9 3.34 6.61 17.58
C PHE A 9 4.08 7.29 18.73
N VAL A 10 4.30 8.59 18.61
CA VAL A 10 4.98 9.41 19.63
C VAL A 10 3.96 10.05 20.56
N GLY A 11 2.88 10.59 19.99
CA GLY A 11 1.86 11.28 20.75
C GLY A 11 0.98 12.16 19.88
N ARG A 12 -0.03 12.78 20.49
CA ARG A 12 -0.89 13.77 19.83
C ARG A 12 -0.42 15.18 20.15
N LEU A 13 -0.21 15.98 19.12
CA LEU A 13 0.18 17.39 19.22
C LEU A 13 -1.01 18.26 19.61
N ALA A 14 -0.73 19.47 20.09
CA ALA A 14 -1.75 20.47 20.41
C ALA A 14 -2.62 20.86 19.21
N SER A 15 -2.11 20.71 17.98
CA SER A 15 -2.85 20.88 16.73
C SER A 15 -3.87 19.76 16.46
N GLY A 16 -3.87 18.70 17.27
CA GLY A 16 -4.69 17.49 17.07
C GLY A 16 -4.06 16.47 16.10
N ALA A 17 -2.92 16.78 15.49
CA ALA A 17 -2.19 15.85 14.64
C ALA A 17 -1.43 14.79 15.46
N ASP A 18 -1.36 13.58 14.95
CA ASP A 18 -0.59 12.48 15.52
C ASP A 18 0.85 12.55 15.04
N GLU A 19 1.82 12.57 15.95
CA GLU A 19 3.24 12.48 15.61
C GLU A 19 3.70 11.02 15.59
N TRP A 20 4.46 10.69 14.55
CA TRP A 20 5.03 9.37 14.32
C TRP A 20 6.52 9.47 14.04
N SER A 21 7.29 8.52 14.59
CA SER A 21 8.73 8.44 14.37
C SER A 21 9.16 7.05 13.93
N CYS A 22 10.10 6.98 12.99
CA CYS A 22 10.75 5.76 12.58
C CYS A 22 12.06 5.59 13.36
N PRO A 23 12.18 4.58 14.25
CA PRO A 23 13.42 4.34 14.97
C PRO A 23 14.55 3.82 14.08
N ALA A 24 14.24 3.26 12.90
CA ALA A 24 15.23 2.67 12.00
C ALA A 24 16.03 3.72 11.20
N CYS A 25 15.38 4.80 10.74
CA CYS A 25 16.03 5.81 9.89
C CYS A 25 15.82 7.26 10.36
N GLY A 26 15.15 7.46 11.49
CA GLY A 26 14.89 8.78 12.06
C GLY A 26 13.81 9.60 11.37
N ARG A 27 13.07 9.03 10.39
CA ARG A 27 11.95 9.73 9.74
C ARG A 27 10.89 10.14 10.76
N ARG A 28 10.41 11.38 10.69
CA ARG A 28 9.31 11.89 11.53
C ARG A 28 8.25 12.56 10.69
N VAL A 29 6.99 12.28 11.00
CA VAL A 29 5.84 12.86 10.32
C VAL A 29 4.75 13.23 11.31
N THR A 30 3.90 14.17 10.93
CA THR A 30 2.60 14.38 11.58
C THR A 30 1.49 13.93 10.64
N LEU A 31 0.44 13.35 11.21
CA LEU A 31 -0.75 12.91 10.50
C LEU A 31 -1.99 13.49 11.18
N ARG A 32 -2.69 14.40 10.49
CA ARG A 32 -4.06 14.77 10.82
C ARG A 32 -5.01 13.73 10.25
N ARG A 33 -5.96 13.28 11.06
CA ARG A 33 -6.98 12.31 10.67
C ARG A 33 -8.22 13.05 10.12
N LEU A 34 -9.20 12.30 9.63
CA LEU A 34 -10.49 12.85 9.20
C LEU A 34 -11.08 13.84 10.23
N PRO A 35 -11.78 14.90 9.78
CA PRO A 35 -12.34 15.08 8.43
C PRO A 35 -11.39 15.69 7.39
N ASP A 36 -10.28 16.28 7.81
CA ASP A 36 -9.32 16.96 6.95
C ASP A 36 -7.96 16.25 7.05
N PRO A 37 -7.75 15.15 6.29
CA PRO A 37 -6.54 14.36 6.42
C PRO A 37 -5.34 15.11 5.85
N GLU A 38 -4.28 15.21 6.64
CA GLU A 38 -3.05 15.93 6.27
C GLU A 38 -1.85 15.12 6.74
N LEU A 39 -0.83 14.94 5.89
CA LEU A 39 0.44 14.34 6.26
C LEU A 39 1.56 15.35 6.02
N VAL A 40 2.29 15.68 7.08
CA VAL A 40 3.45 16.59 7.01
C VAL A 40 4.71 15.84 7.40
N VAL A 41 5.73 15.92 6.56
CA VAL A 41 7.06 15.35 6.87
C VAL A 41 7.84 16.37 7.68
N LEU A 42 8.21 16.01 8.90
CA LEU A 42 9.06 16.83 9.78
C LEU A 42 10.53 16.56 9.49
N ASP A 43 10.90 15.28 9.52
CA ASP A 43 12.25 14.79 9.23
C ASP A 43 12.15 13.69 8.17
N PRO A 44 12.89 13.78 7.05
CA PRO A 44 12.66 12.88 5.91
C PRO A 44 13.13 11.44 6.13
N GLY A 45 14.20 11.22 6.93
CA GLY A 45 14.85 9.91 7.06
C GLY A 45 15.21 9.27 5.71
N ASP A 46 15.17 7.95 5.64
CA ASP A 46 15.36 7.20 4.38
C ASP A 46 14.09 7.28 3.52
N GLN A 47 14.14 7.98 2.39
CA GLN A 47 12.99 8.11 1.49
C GLN A 47 12.79 6.89 0.57
N SER A 48 13.76 5.98 0.51
CA SER A 48 13.68 4.76 -0.31
C SER A 48 12.94 3.62 0.40
N ALA A 49 12.82 3.69 1.73
CA ALA A 49 12.10 2.75 2.56
C ALA A 49 10.59 3.04 2.61
N VAL A 50 9.79 1.97 2.66
CA VAL A 50 8.35 2.05 2.89
C VAL A 50 8.11 2.16 4.39
N HIS A 51 7.40 3.20 4.82
CA HIS A 51 7.12 3.45 6.24
C HIS A 51 5.69 3.06 6.58
N VAL A 52 5.51 2.22 7.60
CA VAL A 52 4.20 1.72 8.04
C VAL A 52 4.00 2.03 9.52
N GLY A 53 2.98 2.81 9.85
CA GLY A 53 2.56 3.08 11.24
C GLY A 53 1.14 2.55 11.46
N VAL A 54 0.87 2.03 12.66
CA VAL A 54 -0.39 1.36 12.98
C VAL A 54 -0.98 2.00 14.22
N ILE A 55 -2.20 2.50 14.11
CA ILE A 55 -2.89 3.23 15.18
C ILE A 55 -3.34 2.29 16.32
N GLU A 56 -3.64 1.04 15.99
CA GLU A 56 -3.98 -0.01 16.96
C GLU A 56 -2.75 -0.94 17.13
N PRO A 57 -2.10 -0.99 18.31
CA PRO A 57 -0.77 -1.57 18.48
C PRO A 57 -0.65 -3.07 18.15
N ASP A 58 -1.76 -3.81 18.22
CA ASP A 58 -1.77 -5.26 17.96
C ASP A 58 -2.23 -5.62 16.53
N ALA A 59 -2.65 -4.61 15.75
CA ALA A 59 -3.19 -4.81 14.41
C ALA A 59 -2.15 -4.64 13.32
N GLY A 60 -0.88 -4.35 13.64
CA GLY A 60 0.04 -3.77 12.66
C GLY A 60 0.41 -4.66 11.50
N THR A 61 0.86 -5.87 11.82
CA THR A 61 1.19 -6.89 10.82
C THR A 61 -0.06 -7.38 10.09
N ALA A 62 -1.16 -7.64 10.83
CA ALA A 62 -2.42 -8.11 10.25
C ALA A 62 -3.11 -7.06 9.36
N ALA A 63 -3.02 -5.77 9.71
CA ALA A 63 -3.53 -4.68 8.89
C ALA A 63 -2.69 -4.50 7.64
N ALA A 64 -1.36 -4.61 7.75
CA ALA A 64 -0.48 -4.56 6.60
C ALA A 64 -0.80 -5.71 5.61
N GLU A 65 -0.99 -6.94 6.10
CA GLU A 65 -1.45 -8.08 5.30
C GLU A 65 -2.81 -7.84 4.60
N LYS A 66 -3.79 -7.26 5.30
CA LYS A 66 -5.10 -6.90 4.72
C LYS A 66 -4.97 -6.01 3.48
N TYR A 67 -3.96 -5.14 3.44
CA TYR A 67 -3.69 -4.25 2.30
C TYR A 67 -2.59 -4.78 1.36
N GLY A 68 -2.18 -6.05 1.51
CA GLY A 68 -1.14 -6.67 0.68
C GLY A 68 0.28 -6.14 0.98
N LEU A 69 0.45 -5.39 2.07
CA LEU A 69 1.72 -4.86 2.55
C LEU A 69 2.38 -5.89 3.48
N GLY A 70 2.62 -7.09 2.95
CA GLY A 70 3.38 -8.14 3.63
C GLY A 70 4.82 -8.25 3.09
N PRO A 71 5.63 -9.20 3.59
CA PRO A 71 6.84 -9.59 2.87
C PRO A 71 6.49 -9.96 1.42
N VAL A 72 7.43 -9.76 0.49
CA VAL A 72 7.23 -10.14 -0.92
C VAL A 72 6.79 -11.60 -0.97
N GLN A 73 5.55 -11.83 -1.41
CA GLN A 73 5.04 -13.18 -1.64
C GLN A 73 5.24 -13.55 -3.10
N GLU A 74 5.95 -14.64 -3.35
CA GLU A 74 5.91 -15.29 -4.65
C GLU A 74 4.54 -15.96 -4.79
N ILE A 75 3.61 -15.29 -5.50
CA ILE A 75 2.37 -15.91 -5.91
C ILE A 75 2.72 -16.89 -7.03
N PRO A 76 2.55 -18.22 -6.84
CA PRO A 76 2.81 -19.18 -7.89
C PRO A 76 1.99 -18.78 -9.11
N ARG A 77 2.66 -18.63 -10.26
CA ARG A 77 1.96 -18.37 -11.52
C ARG A 77 0.93 -19.49 -11.67
N PRO A 78 -0.37 -19.20 -11.72
CA PRO A 78 -1.36 -20.23 -11.96
C PRO A 78 -1.00 -20.95 -13.27
N PRO A 79 -1.35 -22.24 -13.42
CA PRO A 79 -1.26 -22.89 -14.73
C PRO A 79 -1.92 -21.96 -15.76
N ARG A 80 -1.30 -21.86 -16.94
CA ARG A 80 -1.61 -20.90 -18.02
C ARG A 80 -3.07 -20.43 -17.94
N PRO A 81 -3.34 -19.12 -17.82
CA PRO A 81 -4.70 -18.62 -17.66
C PRO A 81 -5.59 -19.27 -18.71
N ALA A 82 -6.73 -19.79 -18.27
CA ALA A 82 -7.71 -20.34 -19.19
C ALA A 82 -7.98 -19.27 -20.26
N THR A 83 -7.89 -19.64 -21.53
CA THR A 83 -8.43 -18.80 -22.60
C THR A 83 -9.86 -18.45 -22.22
N PRO A 84 -10.25 -17.17 -22.25
CA PRO A 84 -11.61 -16.73 -21.95
C PRO A 84 -12.60 -17.58 -22.73
N ASP A 85 -13.71 -17.95 -22.10
CA ASP A 85 -14.81 -18.58 -22.82
C ASP A 85 -15.60 -17.53 -23.63
N ASP A 86 -16.69 -17.95 -24.26
CA ASP A 86 -17.45 -17.07 -25.16
C ASP A 86 -18.20 -15.96 -24.42
N ASP A 87 -18.60 -16.21 -23.16
CA ASP A 87 -19.28 -15.20 -22.35
C ASP A 87 -18.28 -14.14 -21.90
N ASP A 88 -17.08 -14.54 -21.50
CA ASP A 88 -15.98 -13.62 -21.20
C ASP A 88 -15.59 -12.79 -22.43
N ARG A 89 -15.46 -13.41 -23.60
CA ARG A 89 -15.15 -12.70 -24.86
C ARG A 89 -16.21 -11.66 -25.21
N ARG A 90 -17.48 -12.01 -25.05
CA ARG A 90 -18.59 -11.08 -25.31
C ARG A 90 -18.52 -9.88 -24.39
N TRP A 91 -18.32 -10.11 -23.10
CA TRP A 91 -18.17 -9.02 -22.13
C TRP A 91 -16.95 -8.14 -22.41
N LEU A 92 -15.81 -8.73 -22.79
CA LEU A 92 -14.60 -7.98 -23.16
C LEU A 92 -14.84 -7.08 -24.37
N ALA A 93 -15.52 -7.58 -25.40
CA ALA A 93 -15.89 -6.79 -26.56
C ALA A 93 -16.86 -5.65 -26.21
N GLU A 94 -17.81 -5.87 -25.30
CA GLU A 94 -18.74 -4.84 -24.80
C GLU A 94 -18.00 -3.67 -24.14
N ILE A 95 -16.89 -3.94 -23.44
CA ILE A 95 -16.04 -2.90 -22.84
C ILE A 95 -14.94 -2.38 -23.77
N GLY A 96 -14.92 -2.81 -25.04
CA GLY A 96 -14.00 -2.34 -26.07
C GLY A 96 -12.62 -3.00 -26.05
N ILE A 97 -12.47 -4.15 -25.42
CA ILE A 97 -11.24 -4.94 -25.41
C ILE A 97 -11.36 -6.08 -26.41
N ASP A 98 -10.53 -6.06 -27.45
CA ASP A 98 -10.39 -7.19 -28.38
C ASP A 98 -9.37 -8.19 -27.82
N TRP A 99 -9.84 -9.36 -27.40
CA TRP A 99 -8.99 -10.42 -26.84
C TRP A 99 -8.14 -11.11 -27.90
N ASP A 100 -8.63 -11.21 -29.14
CA ASP A 100 -7.98 -11.92 -30.23
C ASP A 100 -7.24 -10.97 -31.20
N GLY A 101 -7.29 -9.65 -30.93
CA GLY A 101 -6.58 -8.62 -31.68
C GLY A 101 -5.07 -8.63 -31.40
N ASP A 102 -4.28 -8.14 -32.38
CA ASP A 102 -2.85 -7.94 -32.17
C ASP A 102 -2.62 -7.01 -30.97
N ALA A 103 -1.82 -7.48 -30.02
CA ALA A 103 -1.45 -6.75 -28.82
C ALA A 103 -1.02 -5.31 -29.19
N ALA A 104 -1.49 -4.32 -28.42
CA ALA A 104 -1.17 -2.91 -28.61
C ALA A 104 0.32 -2.72 -28.95
N ALA A 105 0.59 -2.21 -30.15
CA ALA A 105 1.93 -1.83 -30.62
C ALA A 105 2.47 -0.61 -29.86
#